data_AF-A0A6V8ESF8-F1
#
_entry.id   AF-A0A6V8ESF8-F1
#
_cell.length_a   1.000
_cell.length_b   1.000
_cell.length_c   1.000
_cell.angle_alpha   90.00
_cell.angle_beta   90.00
_cell.angle_gamma   90.00
#
_symmetry.space_group_name_H-M   'P 1'
#
loop_
_entity.id
_entity.type
_entity.pdbx_description
1 polymer ?
#
loop_
_entity_poly.entity_id
_entity_poly.type
_entity_poly.pdbx_seq_one_letter_code
_entity_poly.pdbx_strand_id
1 'polypeptide(L)'
;MDEDKAESDDSTDAPEGFQPKSPAMKRWKKMYLESQDQEDFEDQVDDEDEIQQESDVYDANLKHRTFCMVLISSALIGGLMAFIGYVTGSQTCDNDNLFEVLGLALFWMSMLGVPFNVLILLISSTNPEFSSSDVLLWCVLHIGALIVSLIVFNEGILQDMFCNGGPGFYVTASPI
;
A
#
# COMPACT_ATOMS: atom_id res chain seq x y z
N MET A 1 15.84 -56.66 -66.56
CA MET A 1 15.11 -57.45 -65.54
C MET A 1 15.47 -56.79 -64.25
N ASP A 2 14.70 -55.77 -63.95
CA ASP A 2 15.00 -54.74 -62.97
C ASP A 2 14.70 -55.23 -61.56
N GLU A 3 15.51 -54.70 -60.67
CA GLU A 3 15.56 -54.87 -59.23
C GLU A 3 14.23 -54.48 -58.57
N ASP A 4 13.86 -55.14 -57.47
CA ASP A 4 13.21 -54.41 -56.39
C ASP A 4 13.64 -54.95 -55.03
N LYS A 5 13.93 -53.98 -54.17
CA LYS A 5 14.91 -54.00 -53.10
C LYS A 5 14.21 -53.73 -51.78
N ALA A 6 14.68 -54.45 -50.76
CA ALA A 6 14.71 -54.14 -49.33
C ALA A 6 13.50 -53.47 -48.66
N GLU A 7 12.89 -54.23 -47.75
CA GLU A 7 12.43 -53.73 -46.46
C GLU A 7 13.60 -53.05 -45.71
N SER A 8 13.44 -51.79 -45.34
CA SER A 8 14.02 -51.20 -44.11
C SER A 8 13.46 -49.80 -43.89
N ASP A 9 12.91 -49.56 -42.69
CA ASP A 9 12.91 -48.29 -41.95
C ASP A 9 12.37 -48.69 -40.57
N ASP A 10 13.21 -49.01 -39.58
CA ASP A 10 14.18 -48.17 -38.88
C ASP A 10 13.64 -46.84 -38.34
N SER A 11 13.78 -46.75 -37.02
CA SER A 11 14.11 -45.53 -36.29
C SER A 11 12.96 -44.77 -35.57
N THR A 12 13.04 -44.90 -34.25
CA THR A 12 13.18 -43.81 -33.26
C THR A 12 11.94 -43.27 -32.54
N ASP A 13 11.96 -43.52 -31.24
CA ASP A 13 11.24 -42.82 -30.17
C ASP A 13 11.49 -41.30 -30.18
N ALA A 14 10.43 -40.54 -30.43
CA ALA A 14 10.20 -39.19 -29.90
C ALA A 14 8.67 -38.93 -29.96
N PRO A 15 8.04 -38.32 -28.95
CA PRO A 15 6.60 -38.05 -28.97
C PRO A 15 6.34 -36.84 -29.87
N GLU A 16 6.54 -37.00 -31.18
CA GLU A 16 6.12 -35.99 -32.14
C GLU A 16 4.60 -36.04 -32.26
N GLY A 17 3.96 -34.95 -31.82
CA GLY A 17 2.51 -34.82 -31.75
C GLY A 17 1.80 -35.26 -33.04
N PHE A 18 0.64 -35.87 -32.87
CA PHE A 18 -0.17 -36.49 -33.92
C PHE A 18 -0.27 -35.61 -35.20
N GLN A 19 0.27 -36.11 -36.32
CA GLN A 19 0.23 -35.46 -37.63
C GLN A 19 -0.70 -36.22 -38.61
N PRO A 20 -1.98 -35.85 -38.69
CA PRO A 20 -2.94 -36.58 -39.52
C PRO A 20 -2.69 -36.38 -41.03
N LYS A 21 -2.64 -37.49 -41.78
CA LYS A 21 -2.45 -37.49 -43.25
C LYS A 21 -3.74 -37.25 -44.04
N SER A 22 -4.92 -37.58 -43.49
CA SER A 22 -6.19 -37.45 -44.20
C SER A 22 -6.88 -36.09 -43.96
N PRO A 23 -7.62 -35.55 -44.95
CA PRO A 23 -8.30 -34.25 -44.81
C PRO A 23 -9.31 -34.18 -43.65
N ALA A 24 -10.05 -35.27 -43.41
CA ALA A 24 -11.04 -35.34 -42.33
C ALA A 24 -10.39 -35.24 -40.95
N MET A 25 -9.20 -35.80 -40.80
CA MET A 25 -8.50 -35.93 -39.52
C MET A 25 -7.67 -34.69 -39.19
N LYS A 26 -7.22 -33.94 -40.21
CA LYS A 26 -6.72 -32.56 -40.06
C LYS A 26 -7.82 -31.63 -39.55
N ARG A 27 -9.03 -31.75 -40.09
CA ARG A 27 -10.19 -30.95 -39.65
C ARG A 27 -10.57 -31.25 -38.21
N TRP A 28 -10.54 -32.52 -37.81
CA TRP A 28 -10.78 -32.94 -36.43
C TRP A 28 -9.70 -32.40 -35.47
N LYS A 29 -8.41 -32.53 -35.80
CA LYS A 29 -7.30 -31.99 -34.98
C LYS A 29 -7.47 -30.49 -34.74
N LYS A 30 -7.79 -29.72 -35.78
CA LYS A 30 -8.03 -28.28 -35.66
C LYS A 30 -9.22 -27.93 -34.75
N MET A 31 -10.26 -28.76 -34.73
CA MET A 31 -11.46 -28.50 -33.94
C MET A 31 -11.35 -28.86 -32.47
N TYR A 32 -10.43 -29.78 -32.12
CA TYR A 32 -10.43 -30.40 -30.80
C TYR A 32 -9.08 -30.40 -30.10
N LEU A 33 -7.96 -30.36 -30.82
CA LEU A 33 -6.63 -30.27 -30.22
C LEU A 33 -6.16 -28.82 -30.18
N GLU A 34 -6.20 -28.13 -31.33
CA GLU A 34 -5.80 -26.70 -31.38
C GLU A 34 -6.75 -25.79 -30.58
N SER A 35 -8.04 -26.14 -30.48
CA SER A 35 -8.99 -25.39 -29.64
C SER A 35 -8.74 -25.61 -28.16
N GLN A 36 -8.35 -26.83 -27.77
CA GLN A 36 -8.10 -27.18 -26.37
C GLN A 36 -6.80 -26.55 -25.89
N ASP A 37 -5.75 -26.57 -26.73
CA ASP A 37 -4.50 -25.88 -26.46
C ASP A 37 -4.70 -24.35 -26.34
N GLN A 38 -5.68 -23.80 -27.07
CA GLN A 38 -6.03 -22.38 -26.99
C GLN A 38 -6.85 -22.06 -25.74
N GLU A 39 -7.84 -22.88 -25.40
CA GLU A 39 -8.62 -22.75 -24.15
C GLU A 39 -7.72 -22.92 -22.91
N ASP A 40 -6.85 -23.93 -22.88
CA ASP A 40 -5.91 -24.17 -21.78
C ASP A 40 -4.87 -23.04 -21.64
N PHE A 41 -4.54 -22.35 -22.74
CA PHE A 41 -3.65 -21.18 -22.72
C PHE A 41 -4.40 -19.91 -22.28
N GLU A 42 -5.63 -19.69 -22.74
CA GLU A 42 -6.48 -18.57 -22.31
C GLU A 42 -6.78 -18.69 -20.80
N ASP A 43 -7.16 -19.87 -20.30
CA ASP A 43 -7.39 -20.13 -18.88
C ASP A 43 -6.10 -19.93 -18.04
N GLN A 44 -4.93 -20.36 -18.53
CA GLN A 44 -3.65 -20.12 -17.83
C GLN A 44 -3.25 -18.65 -17.79
N VAL A 45 -3.47 -17.89 -18.87
CA VAL A 45 -3.17 -16.46 -18.91
C VAL A 45 -4.12 -15.68 -18.00
N ASP A 46 -5.40 -16.04 -17.98
CA ASP A 46 -6.39 -15.44 -17.09
C ASP A 46 -6.04 -15.72 -15.60
N ASP A 47 -5.63 -16.95 -15.26
CA ASP A 47 -5.17 -17.31 -13.91
C ASP A 47 -3.87 -16.56 -13.53
N GLU A 48 -2.90 -16.44 -14.44
CA GLU A 48 -1.65 -15.71 -14.20
C GLU A 48 -1.89 -14.20 -14.00
N ASP A 49 -2.77 -13.59 -14.81
CA ASP A 49 -3.14 -12.18 -14.70
C ASP A 49 -3.92 -11.89 -13.40
N GLU A 50 -4.80 -12.79 -12.96
CA GLU A 50 -5.55 -12.65 -11.70
C GLU A 50 -4.61 -12.77 -10.47
N ILE A 51 -3.67 -13.74 -10.49
CA ILE A 51 -2.65 -13.88 -9.46
C ILE A 51 -1.73 -12.65 -9.40
N GLN A 52 -1.35 -12.13 -10.58
CA GLN A 52 -0.49 -10.96 -10.66
C GLN A 52 -1.21 -9.71 -10.13
N GLN A 53 -2.48 -9.52 -10.49
CA GLN A 53 -3.31 -8.43 -9.97
C GLN A 53 -3.49 -8.52 -8.45
N GLU A 54 -3.72 -9.70 -7.88
CA GLU A 54 -3.83 -9.89 -6.43
C GLU A 54 -2.51 -9.52 -5.72
N SER A 55 -1.37 -9.90 -6.31
CA SER A 55 -0.05 -9.58 -5.78
C SER A 55 0.27 -8.08 -5.79
N ASP A 56 -0.11 -7.37 -6.86
CA ASP A 56 0.09 -5.92 -7.00
C ASP A 56 -0.79 -5.16 -6.00
N VAL A 57 -2.03 -5.61 -5.79
CA VAL A 57 -2.94 -5.07 -4.77
C VAL A 57 -2.36 -5.23 -3.37
N TYR A 58 -1.82 -6.40 -3.06
CA TYR A 58 -1.18 -6.67 -1.78
C TYR A 58 0.00 -5.72 -1.52
N ASP A 59 0.88 -5.54 -2.51
CA ASP A 59 2.06 -4.69 -2.39
C ASP A 59 1.72 -3.20 -2.24
N ALA A 60 0.72 -2.72 -2.97
CA ALA A 60 0.24 -1.35 -2.88
C ALA A 60 -0.37 -1.06 -1.49
N ASN A 61 -1.18 -1.98 -0.97
CA ASN A 61 -1.76 -1.88 0.37
C ASN A 61 -0.66 -1.94 1.46
N LEU A 62 0.38 -2.77 1.28
CA LEU A 62 1.50 -2.85 2.22
C LEU A 62 2.27 -1.54 2.32
N LYS A 63 2.51 -0.87 1.18
CA LYS A 63 3.16 0.46 1.14
C LYS A 63 2.31 1.50 1.86
N HIS A 64 1.02 1.57 1.58
CA HIS A 64 0.11 2.50 2.25
C HIS A 64 0.02 2.25 3.76
N ARG A 65 -0.05 0.99 4.17
CA ARG A 65 -0.02 0.58 5.58
C ARG A 65 1.25 1.03 6.28
N THR A 66 2.41 0.82 5.63
CA THR A 66 3.71 1.25 6.18
C THR A 66 3.77 2.76 6.33
N PHE A 67 3.29 3.50 5.33
CA PHE A 67 3.17 4.95 5.39
C PHE A 67 2.29 5.41 6.57
N CYS A 68 1.11 4.81 6.73
CA CYS A 68 0.22 5.12 7.87
C CYS A 68 0.85 4.77 9.21
N MET A 69 1.59 3.66 9.33
CA MET A 69 2.32 3.32 10.55
C MET A 69 3.37 4.36 10.91
N VAL A 70 4.12 4.87 9.92
CA VAL A 70 5.11 5.94 10.14
C VAL A 70 4.40 7.19 10.68
N LEU A 71 3.29 7.60 10.05
CA LEU A 71 2.52 8.76 10.52
C LEU A 71 2.01 8.55 11.95
N ILE A 72 1.35 7.43 12.24
CA ILE A 72 0.89 7.08 13.59
C ILE A 72 2.03 7.14 14.61
N SER A 73 3.19 6.57 14.26
CA SER A 73 4.36 6.60 15.14
C SER A 73 4.86 8.03 15.37
N SER A 74 4.91 8.86 14.32
CA SER A 74 5.29 10.27 14.45
C SER A 74 4.30 11.08 15.29
N ALA A 75 3.00 10.80 15.22
CA ALA A 75 2.00 11.46 16.07
C ALA A 75 2.19 11.11 17.56
N LEU A 76 2.46 9.84 17.87
CA LEU A 76 2.62 9.37 19.26
C LEU A 76 3.98 9.80 19.84
N ILE A 77 5.06 9.60 19.09
CA ILE A 77 6.41 10.00 19.51
C ILE A 77 6.50 11.52 19.58
N GLY A 78 5.92 12.22 18.60
CA GLY A 78 5.86 13.67 18.56
C GLY A 78 5.11 14.24 19.77
N GLY A 79 3.91 13.73 20.05
CA GLY A 79 3.13 14.12 21.24
C GLY A 79 3.87 13.84 22.56
N LEU A 80 4.52 12.68 22.67
CA LEU A 80 5.32 12.35 23.86
C LEU A 80 6.52 13.29 24.02
N MET A 81 7.26 13.57 22.94
CA MET A 81 8.40 14.50 22.98
C MET A 81 7.97 15.92 23.31
N ALA A 82 6.85 16.39 22.73
CA ALA A 82 6.27 17.68 23.06
C ALA A 82 5.89 17.76 24.54
N PHE A 83 5.31 16.70 25.10
CA PHE A 83 4.99 16.63 26.53
C PHE A 83 6.24 16.60 27.42
N ILE A 84 7.30 15.89 27.03
CA ILE A 84 8.59 15.93 27.74
C ILE A 84 9.17 17.35 27.69
N GLY A 85 9.11 18.01 26.53
CA GLY A 85 9.49 19.41 26.35
C GLY A 85 8.74 20.31 27.31
N TYR A 86 7.42 20.18 27.39
CA TYR A 86 6.56 20.91 28.31
C TYR A 86 6.96 20.74 29.79
N VAL A 87 7.20 19.50 30.24
CA VAL A 87 7.50 19.22 31.65
C VAL A 87 8.91 19.67 32.05
N THR A 88 9.85 19.71 31.10
CA THR A 88 11.27 19.99 31.37
C THR A 88 11.70 21.41 31.01
N GLY A 89 10.96 22.07 30.10
CA GLY A 89 11.22 23.41 29.60
C GLY A 89 10.61 24.51 30.47
N SER A 90 10.94 25.76 30.15
CA SER A 90 10.26 26.91 30.71
C SER A 90 8.87 27.05 30.07
N GLN A 91 7.83 27.30 30.87
CA GLN A 91 6.46 27.54 30.38
C GLN A 91 6.26 28.90 29.69
N THR A 92 7.33 29.47 29.14
CA THR A 92 7.34 30.78 28.48
C THR A 92 7.46 30.59 26.98
N CYS A 93 6.64 31.32 26.21
CA CYS A 93 6.56 31.22 24.74
C CYS A 93 7.83 31.63 23.95
N ASP A 94 8.88 32.11 24.61
CA ASP A 94 10.10 32.59 23.94
C ASP A 94 11.27 31.60 24.02
N ASN A 95 11.14 30.49 24.76
CA ASN A 95 12.25 29.60 25.08
C ASN A 95 11.87 28.12 24.90
N ASP A 96 11.65 27.73 23.66
CA ASP A 96 11.31 26.34 23.32
C ASP A 96 12.54 25.44 23.47
N ASN A 97 12.33 24.29 24.11
CA ASN A 97 13.36 23.26 24.19
C ASN A 97 13.40 22.43 22.90
N LEU A 98 14.54 21.78 22.61
CA LEU A 98 14.71 20.89 21.45
C LEU A 98 13.60 19.83 21.37
N PHE A 99 13.19 19.27 22.52
CA PHE A 99 12.13 18.25 22.58
C PHE A 99 10.75 18.78 22.19
N GLU A 100 10.47 20.04 22.51
CA GLU A 100 9.22 20.72 22.17
C GLU A 100 9.17 20.93 20.65
N VAL A 101 10.18 21.59 20.08
CA VAL A 101 10.28 21.86 18.64
C VAL A 101 10.21 20.58 17.82
N LEU A 102 10.98 19.55 18.20
CA LEU A 102 11.04 18.29 17.46
C LEU A 102 9.74 17.47 17.64
N GLY A 103 9.17 17.49 18.84
CA GLY A 103 7.89 16.83 19.14
C GLY A 103 6.73 17.43 18.35
N LEU A 104 6.59 18.76 18.37
CA LEU A 104 5.60 19.49 17.58
C LEU A 104 5.82 19.29 16.08
N ALA A 105 7.06 19.38 15.59
CA ALA A 105 7.35 19.13 14.17
C ALA A 105 6.90 17.73 13.72
N LEU A 106 7.18 16.69 14.50
CA LEU A 106 6.73 15.32 14.20
C LEU A 106 5.20 15.20 14.22
N PHE A 107 4.55 15.82 15.21
CA PHE A 107 3.09 15.82 15.31
C PHE A 107 2.43 16.53 14.11
N TRP A 108 2.95 17.71 13.73
CA TRP A 108 2.44 18.47 12.58
C TRP A 108 2.69 17.77 11.25
N MET A 109 3.84 17.11 11.08
CA MET A 109 4.10 16.27 9.91
C MET A 109 3.09 15.13 9.81
N SER A 110 2.72 14.51 10.94
CA SER A 110 1.66 13.51 10.97
C SER A 110 0.30 14.11 10.60
N MET A 111 -0.02 15.31 11.11
CA MET A 111 -1.27 15.99 10.78
C MET A 111 -1.38 16.33 9.29
N LEU A 112 -0.28 16.78 8.67
CA LEU A 112 -0.20 16.99 7.22
C LEU A 112 -0.35 15.68 6.44
N GLY A 113 -0.11 14.53 7.04
CA GLY A 113 -0.40 13.22 6.46
C GLY A 113 -1.89 12.93 6.25
N VAL A 114 -2.79 13.61 6.97
CA VAL A 114 -4.25 13.43 6.84
C VAL A 114 -4.77 13.75 5.43
N PRO A 115 -4.51 14.93 4.83
CA PRO A 115 -4.94 15.20 3.46
C PRO A 115 -4.35 14.22 2.44
N PHE A 116 -3.10 13.76 2.62
CA PHE A 116 -2.53 12.72 1.75
C PHE A 116 -3.28 11.38 1.87
N ASN A 117 -3.63 10.97 3.09
CA ASN A 117 -4.46 9.78 3.32
C ASN A 117 -5.84 9.91 2.66
N VAL A 118 -6.47 11.08 2.72
CA VAL A 118 -7.75 11.33 2.03
C VAL A 118 -7.58 11.24 0.51
N LEU A 119 -6.50 11.79 -0.06
CA LEU A 119 -6.22 11.67 -1.50
C LEU A 119 -6.02 10.21 -1.93
N ILE A 120 -5.26 9.42 -1.16
CA ILE A 120 -5.04 8.00 -1.43
C ILE A 120 -6.37 7.24 -1.33
N LEU A 121 -7.21 7.55 -0.34
CA LEU A 121 -8.55 6.96 -0.23
C LEU A 121 -9.41 7.25 -1.46
N LEU A 122 -9.41 8.48 -1.97
CA LEU A 122 -10.14 8.83 -3.19
C LEU A 122 -9.63 8.04 -4.41
N ILE A 123 -8.32 7.92 -4.57
CA ILE A 123 -7.71 7.14 -5.66
C ILE A 123 -8.06 5.65 -5.53
N SER A 124 -8.07 5.11 -4.31
CA SER A 124 -8.42 3.71 -4.05
C SER A 124 -9.88 3.36 -4.36
N SER A 125 -10.76 4.36 -4.53
CA SER A 125 -12.16 4.13 -4.88
C SER A 125 -12.38 3.89 -6.37
N THR A 126 -11.44 4.33 -7.21
CA THR A 126 -11.52 4.22 -8.67
C THR A 126 -10.52 3.23 -9.25
N ASN A 127 -9.46 2.89 -8.52
CA ASN A 127 -8.42 1.98 -8.99
C ASN A 127 -8.55 0.60 -8.33
N PRO A 128 -8.56 -0.50 -9.11
CA PRO A 128 -8.60 -1.86 -8.57
C PRO A 128 -7.28 -2.26 -7.89
N GLU A 129 -6.20 -1.48 -8.06
CA GLU A 129 -4.88 -1.68 -7.45
C GLU A 129 -4.85 -1.57 -5.90
N PHE A 130 -5.97 -1.19 -5.26
CA PHE A 130 -6.03 -1.01 -3.82
C PHE A 130 -7.26 -1.68 -3.22
N SER A 131 -7.10 -2.24 -2.02
CA SER A 131 -8.24 -2.66 -1.20
C SER A 131 -8.80 -1.42 -0.51
N SER A 132 -9.90 -0.87 -1.02
CA SER A 132 -10.49 0.37 -0.47
C SER A 132 -10.88 0.23 1.00
N SER A 133 -11.24 -0.99 1.45
CA SER A 133 -11.54 -1.28 2.85
C SER A 133 -10.31 -1.16 3.75
N ASP A 134 -9.16 -1.68 3.31
CA ASP A 134 -7.92 -1.60 4.09
C ASP A 134 -7.41 -0.16 4.15
N VAL A 135 -7.42 0.55 3.02
CA VAL A 135 -7.03 1.98 2.97
C VAL A 135 -7.90 2.81 3.92
N LEU A 136 -9.22 2.58 3.93
CA LEU A 136 -10.13 3.26 4.85
C LEU A 136 -9.83 2.93 6.31
N LEU A 137 -9.59 1.66 6.65
CA LEU A 137 -9.26 1.24 8.00
C LEU A 137 -7.99 1.93 8.52
N TRP A 138 -6.93 1.96 7.72
CA TRP A 138 -5.66 2.61 8.10
C TRP A 138 -5.79 4.13 8.20
N CYS A 139 -6.62 4.75 7.36
CA CYS A 139 -6.95 6.18 7.48
C CYS A 139 -7.66 6.49 8.81
N VAL A 140 -8.66 5.69 9.18
CA VAL A 140 -9.39 5.83 10.44
C VAL A 140 -8.47 5.61 11.64
N LEU A 141 -7.59 4.60 11.59
CA LEU A 141 -6.61 4.36 12.64
C LEU A 141 -5.64 5.52 12.81
N HIS A 142 -5.16 6.12 11.72
CA HIS A 142 -4.28 7.28 11.77
C HIS A 142 -4.99 8.50 12.39
N ILE A 143 -6.21 8.81 11.94
CA ILE A 143 -7.01 9.92 12.51
C ILE A 143 -7.30 9.65 14.00
N GLY A 144 -7.67 8.41 14.35
CA GLY A 144 -7.89 8.00 15.73
C GLY A 144 -6.64 8.20 16.59
N ALA A 145 -5.46 7.80 16.10
CA ALA A 145 -4.20 8.00 16.80
C ALA A 145 -3.85 9.49 16.98
N LEU A 146 -4.12 10.34 15.99
CA LEU A 146 -3.96 11.80 16.11
C LEU A 146 -4.87 12.37 17.20
N ILE A 147 -6.15 11.98 17.22
CA ILE A 147 -7.10 12.45 18.24
C ILE A 147 -6.67 11.98 19.63
N VAL A 148 -6.28 10.72 19.78
CA VAL A 148 -5.81 10.18 21.06
C VAL A 148 -4.53 10.91 21.52
N SER A 149 -3.57 11.11 20.62
CA SER A 149 -2.34 11.84 20.92
C SER A 149 -2.63 13.28 21.36
N LEU A 150 -3.54 13.97 20.65
CA LEU A 150 -3.97 15.32 21.02
C LEU A 150 -4.66 15.37 22.39
N ILE A 151 -5.53 14.41 22.70
CA ILE A 151 -6.23 14.36 24.01
C ILE A 151 -5.25 14.08 25.15
N VAL A 152 -4.32 13.15 24.96
CA VAL A 152 -3.39 12.72 26.01
C VAL A 152 -2.29 13.75 26.23
N PHE A 153 -1.73 14.33 25.16
CA PHE A 153 -0.61 15.27 25.22
C PHE A 153 -1.07 16.72 24.97
N ASN A 154 -2.33 17.01 25.28
CA ASN A 154 -2.99 18.28 24.99
C ASN A 154 -2.20 19.49 25.47
N GLU A 155 -1.68 19.45 26.70
CA GLU A 155 -0.94 20.57 27.29
C GLU A 155 0.35 20.86 26.53
N GLY A 156 1.14 19.83 26.20
CA GLY A 156 2.39 19.99 25.47
C GLY A 156 2.21 20.37 24.00
N ILE A 157 1.12 19.94 23.36
CA ILE A 157 0.85 20.27 21.95
C ILE A 157 0.18 21.65 21.82
N LEU A 158 -0.78 21.99 22.70
CA LEU A 158 -1.54 23.22 22.59
C LEU A 158 -0.86 24.45 23.18
N GLN A 159 0.07 24.29 24.13
CA GLN A 159 0.78 25.43 24.70
C GLN A 159 1.45 26.25 23.59
N ASP A 160 2.25 25.62 22.74
CA ASP A 160 2.97 26.31 21.68
C ASP A 160 2.03 26.78 20.54
N MET A 161 1.00 25.99 20.21
CA MET A 161 0.02 26.36 19.19
C MET A 161 -0.75 27.65 19.52
N PHE A 162 -0.86 28.00 20.80
CA PHE A 162 -1.55 29.21 21.27
C PHE A 162 -0.62 30.26 21.87
N CYS A 163 0.66 29.96 22.06
CA CYS A 163 1.71 30.95 22.18
C CYS A 163 1.69 31.83 20.91
N ASN A 164 1.55 33.14 21.06
CA ASN A 164 1.45 34.14 19.97
C ASN A 164 0.16 34.28 19.14
N GLY A 165 -0.95 33.58 19.45
CA GLY A 165 -2.17 33.80 18.64
C GLY A 165 -3.47 33.17 19.13
N GLY A 166 -3.47 32.52 20.29
CA GLY A 166 -4.69 31.94 20.82
C GLY A 166 -5.70 32.99 21.27
N PRO A 167 -7.02 32.70 21.15
CA PRO A 167 -8.02 33.52 21.81
C PRO A 167 -7.70 33.58 23.31
N GLY A 168 -7.51 34.80 23.83
CA GLY A 168 -6.81 35.09 25.10
C GLY A 168 -7.53 34.67 26.38
N PHE A 169 -7.86 33.39 26.53
CA PHE A 169 -8.45 32.82 27.74
C PHE A 169 -7.43 32.12 28.66
N TYR A 170 -6.17 31.96 28.25
CA TYR A 170 -5.12 31.56 29.18
C TYR A 170 -4.52 32.81 29.81
N VAL A 171 -4.89 32.97 31.08
CA VAL A 171 -4.39 33.96 32.03
C VAL A 171 -2.88 34.10 31.90
N THR A 172 -2.46 35.35 31.69
CA THR A 172 -1.13 35.90 31.89
C THR A 172 -0.23 35.08 32.82
N ALA A 173 0.80 34.46 32.27
CA ALA A 173 2.07 34.33 32.98
C ALA A 173 3.02 35.42 32.47
N SER A 174 2.63 36.69 32.65
CA SER A 174 3.62 37.78 32.70
C SER A 174 4.20 37.78 34.11
N PRO A 175 5.48 37.44 34.32
CA PRO A 175 6.14 37.86 35.54
C PRO A 175 6.37 39.37 35.42
N ILE A 176 5.82 40.12 36.38
CA ILE A 176 6.35 41.44 36.76
C ILE A 176 7.64 41.20 37.53
#